data_AF-A0A3P8ERM1-F1
#
_entry.id   AF-A0A3P8ERM1-F1
#
_cell.length_a   1.000
_cell.length_b   1.000
_cell.length_c   1.000
_cell.angle_alpha   90.00
_cell.angle_beta   90.00
_cell.angle_gamma   90.00
#
_symmetry.space_group_name_H-M   'P 1'
#
loop_
_entity.id
_entity.type
_entity.pdbx_description
1 polymer ?
#
loop_
_entity_poly.entity_id
_entity_poly.type
_entity_poly.pdbx_seq_one_letter_code
_entity_poly.pdbx_strand_id
1 'polypeptide(L)'
;MLPEVPEKPLARQLTRNEQKDCLIIERLIRKYFMIVRKNVQDSVPKAIMHFLVNYDNLQSELVRQLYKPDLLEDLLAETVDMAQRRKDTLETMKALNEASLIISEVRETQLW
;
A
#
# COMPACT_ATOMS: atom_id res chain seq x y z
N MET A 1 29.31 5.02 -37.74
CA MET A 1 29.48 6.47 -37.57
C MET A 1 28.31 7.16 -38.25
N LEU A 2 27.46 7.87 -37.50
CA LEU A 2 26.37 8.67 -38.10
C LEU A 2 27.02 9.88 -38.80
N PRO A 3 26.59 10.25 -40.02
CA PRO A 3 27.16 11.38 -40.73
C PRO A 3 26.92 12.69 -39.96
N GLU A 4 27.98 13.48 -39.83
CA GLU A 4 27.99 14.77 -39.11
C GLU A 4 26.94 15.72 -39.69
N VAL A 5 26.15 16.31 -38.79
CA VAL A 5 25.18 17.36 -39.12
C VAL A 5 25.98 18.61 -39.54
N PRO A 6 25.73 19.19 -40.73
CA PRO A 6 26.48 20.37 -41.18
C PRO A 6 26.37 21.53 -40.17
N GLU A 7 27.50 21.94 -39.59
CA GLU A 7 27.61 22.94 -38.51
C GLU A 7 27.33 24.40 -38.90
N LYS A 8 26.87 24.68 -40.13
CA LYS A 8 26.53 26.05 -40.54
C LYS A 8 25.14 26.08 -41.13
N PRO A 9 24.14 26.67 -40.45
CA PRO A 9 22.91 27.02 -41.15
C PRO A 9 23.30 28.01 -42.23
N LEU A 10 23.16 27.61 -43.49
CA LEU A 10 23.06 28.54 -44.60
C LEU A 10 22.10 29.63 -44.11
N ALA A 11 22.57 30.87 -43.99
CA ALA A 11 21.76 32.04 -43.66
C ALA A 11 20.83 32.39 -44.84
N ARG A 12 20.19 31.36 -45.42
CA ARG A 12 19.11 31.49 -46.37
C ARG A 12 17.91 31.90 -45.56
N GLN A 13 17.51 33.16 -45.72
CA GLN A 13 16.25 33.63 -45.16
C GLN A 13 15.13 32.75 -45.74
N LEU A 14 14.39 32.10 -44.85
CA LEU A 14 13.25 31.27 -45.24
C LEU A 14 12.28 32.14 -46.03
N THR A 15 11.82 31.64 -47.16
CA THR A 15 10.76 32.29 -47.92
C THR A 15 9.49 32.37 -47.07
N ARG A 16 8.58 33.32 -47.39
CA ARG A 16 7.32 33.47 -46.66
C ARG A 16 6.49 32.17 -46.59
N ASN A 17 6.63 31.30 -47.60
CA ASN A 17 5.97 30.00 -47.63
C ASN A 17 6.65 29.02 -46.67
N GLU A 18 7.98 28.92 -46.70
CA GLU A 18 8.73 28.07 -45.77
C GLU A 18 8.55 28.48 -44.30
N GLN A 19 8.44 29.79 -44.02
CA GLN A 19 8.10 30.28 -42.68
C GLN A 19 6.70 29.82 -42.24
N LYS A 20 5.70 29.86 -43.13
CA LYS A 20 4.36 29.34 -42.85
C LYS A 20 4.38 27.83 -42.63
N ASP A 21 5.12 27.09 -43.45
CA ASP A 21 5.24 25.64 -43.34
C ASP A 21 5.91 25.25 -42.01
N CYS A 22 6.96 25.95 -41.60
CA CYS A 22 7.57 25.79 -40.27
C CYS A 22 6.56 26.02 -39.14
N LEU A 23 5.73 27.06 -39.21
CA LEU A 23 4.69 27.32 -38.20
C LEU A 23 3.63 26.21 -38.16
N ILE A 24 3.27 25.65 -39.32
CA ILE A 24 2.34 24.52 -39.42
C ILE A 24 2.98 23.28 -38.77
N ILE A 25 4.22 22.97 -39.11
CA ILE A 25 4.96 21.83 -38.54
C ILE A 25 5.06 21.97 -37.02
N GLU A 26 5.41 23.15 -36.50
CA GLU A 26 5.46 23.41 -35.07
C GLU A 26 4.10 23.16 -34.40
N ARG A 27 3.02 23.65 -35.01
CA ARG A 27 1.66 23.43 -34.50
C ARG A 27 1.29 21.95 -34.51
N LEU A 28 1.68 21.20 -35.53
CA LEU A 28 1.42 19.75 -35.62
C LEU A 28 2.19 18.99 -34.54
N ILE A 29 3.47 19.30 -34.33
CA ILE A 29 4.29 18.70 -33.28
C ILE A 29 3.67 18.96 -31.90
N ARG A 30 3.29 20.21 -31.62
CA ARG A 30 2.65 20.57 -30.34
C ARG A 30 1.34 19.81 -30.13
N LYS A 31 0.50 19.69 -31.15
CA LYS A 31 -0.76 18.92 -31.07
C LYS A 31 -0.50 17.44 -30.82
N TYR A 32 0.41 16.82 -31.57
CA TYR A 32 0.73 15.41 -31.39
C TYR A 32 1.32 15.14 -30.00
N PHE A 33 2.23 16.00 -29.54
CA PHE A 33 2.80 15.91 -28.20
C PHE A 33 1.74 15.98 -27.10
N MET A 34 0.73 16.86 -27.23
CA MET A 34 -0.37 16.92 -26.25
C MET A 34 -1.20 15.62 -26.22
N ILE A 35 -1.44 14.98 -27.37
CA ILE A 35 -2.13 13.69 -27.43
C ILE A 35 -1.31 12.61 -26.73
N VAL A 36 -0.02 12.49 -27.05
CA VAL A 36 0.87 11.52 -26.42
C VAL A 36 0.96 11.77 -24.91
N ARG A 37 1.10 13.03 -24.47
CA ARG A 37 1.12 13.38 -23.04
C ARG A 37 -0.14 12.91 -22.34
N LYS A 38 -1.32 13.13 -22.93
CA LYS A 38 -2.60 12.67 -22.38
C LYS A 38 -2.67 11.14 -22.30
N ASN A 39 -2.16 10.44 -23.32
CA ASN A 39 -2.11 8.99 -23.32
C ASN A 39 -1.20 8.46 -22.21
N VAL A 40 -0.02 9.06 -22.01
CA VAL A 40 0.92 8.69 -20.95
C VAL A 40 0.31 8.94 -19.57
N GLN A 41 -0.38 10.06 -19.39
CA GLN A 41 -1.08 10.39 -18.14
C GLN A 41 -2.14 9.35 -17.76
N ASP A 42 -2.74 8.68 -18.74
CA ASP A 42 -3.73 7.62 -18.50
C ASP A 42 -3.09 6.22 -18.40
N SER A 43 -2.10 5.92 -19.25
CA SER A 43 -1.49 4.60 -19.31
C SER A 43 -0.62 4.28 -18.10
N VAL A 44 0.10 5.27 -17.55
CA VAL A 44 1.02 5.05 -16.43
C VAL A 44 0.27 4.67 -15.14
N PRO A 45 -0.77 5.40 -14.70
CA PRO A 45 -1.56 4.99 -13.53
C PRO A 45 -2.21 3.62 -13.71
N LYS A 46 -2.68 3.30 -14.93
CA LYS A 46 -3.26 1.98 -15.25
C LYS A 46 -2.23 0.86 -15.14
N ALA A 47 -1.00 1.09 -15.60
CA ALA A 47 0.08 0.12 -15.45
C ALA A 47 0.42 -0.11 -13.97
N ILE A 48 0.54 0.96 -13.17
CA ILE A 48 0.77 0.83 -11.72
C ILE A 48 -0.38 0.08 -11.04
N MET A 49 -1.62 0.42 -11.38
CA MET A 49 -2.78 -0.25 -10.82
C MET A 49 -2.80 -1.74 -11.16
N HIS A 50 -2.51 -2.10 -12.41
CA HIS A 50 -2.52 -3.50 -12.84
C HIS A 50 -1.35 -4.32 -12.28
N PHE A 51 -0.13 -3.78 -12.30
CA PHE A 51 1.07 -4.54 -11.94
C PHE A 51 1.40 -4.53 -10.45
N LEU A 52 0.97 -3.50 -9.71
CA LEU A 52 1.32 -3.34 -8.29
C LEU A 52 0.11 -3.43 -7.38
N VAL A 53 -0.93 -2.62 -7.64
CA VAL A 53 -2.03 -2.46 -6.67
C VAL A 53 -2.99 -3.65 -6.71
N ASN A 54 -3.44 -4.03 -7.91
CA ASN A 54 -4.37 -5.14 -8.12
C ASN A 54 -3.64 -6.49 -8.18
N TYR A 55 -2.43 -6.55 -7.64
CA TYR A 55 -1.69 -7.79 -7.56
C TYR A 55 -2.28 -8.64 -6.41
N ASP A 56 -3.25 -9.49 -6.75
CA ASP A 56 -4.10 -10.27 -5.83
C ASP A 56 -3.37 -11.41 -5.06
N ASN A 57 -2.06 -11.32 -4.88
CA ASN A 57 -1.28 -12.33 -4.18
C ASN A 57 -0.93 -11.98 -2.73
N LEU A 58 -1.38 -10.83 -2.21
CA LEU A 58 -1.04 -10.42 -0.84
C LEU A 58 -1.53 -11.45 0.19
N GLN A 59 -2.78 -11.90 0.08
CA GLN A 59 -3.36 -12.83 1.05
C GLN A 59 -2.67 -14.20 1.03
N SER A 60 -2.45 -14.75 -0.17
CA SER A 60 -1.78 -16.04 -0.34
C SER A 60 -0.32 -15.99 0.11
N GLU A 61 0.39 -14.89 -0.19
CA GLU A 61 1.78 -14.71 0.22
C GLU A 61 1.89 -14.46 1.74
N LEU A 62 0.99 -13.71 2.35
CA LEU A 62 0.93 -13.54 3.81
C LEU A 62 0.72 -14.87 4.52
N VAL A 63 -0.21 -15.70 4.06
CA VAL A 63 -0.41 -17.04 4.61
C VAL A 63 0.89 -17.85 4.48
N ARG A 64 1.51 -17.87 3.30
CA ARG A 64 2.77 -18.59 3.08
C ARG A 64 3.91 -18.11 3.97
N GLN A 65 4.00 -16.81 4.25
CA GLN A 65 5.07 -16.25 5.07
C GLN A 65 4.84 -16.42 6.58
N LEU A 66 3.59 -16.29 7.03
CA LEU A 66 3.22 -16.34 8.45
C LEU A 66 2.93 -17.76 8.96
N TYR A 67 2.38 -18.66 8.12
CA TYR A 67 2.18 -20.07 8.46
C TYR A 67 3.47 -20.88 8.27
N LYS A 68 4.52 -20.49 8.98
CA LYS A 68 5.74 -21.29 9.10
C LYS A 68 5.83 -21.81 10.53
N PRO A 69 5.90 -23.15 10.73
CA PRO A 69 5.87 -23.73 12.07
C PRO A 69 6.97 -23.17 12.97
N ASP A 70 8.14 -22.89 12.41
CA ASP A 70 9.30 -22.36 13.15
C ASP A 70 9.13 -20.90 13.62
N LEU A 71 8.23 -20.12 13.00
CA LEU A 71 7.95 -18.72 13.38
C LEU A 71 6.65 -18.56 14.15
N LEU A 72 5.79 -19.57 14.14
CA LEU A 72 4.44 -19.47 14.66
C LEU A 72 4.43 -19.26 16.18
N GLU A 73 5.33 -19.93 16.90
CA GLU A 73 5.45 -19.81 18.36
C GLU A 73 5.85 -18.39 18.77
N ASP A 74 6.82 -17.79 18.07
CA ASP A 74 7.27 -16.42 18.33
C ASP A 74 6.24 -15.37 17.89
N LEU A 75 5.61 -15.55 16.72
CA LEU A 75 4.59 -14.62 16.20
C LEU A 75 3.32 -14.60 17.04
N LEU A 76 2.95 -15.74 17.65
CA LEU A 76 1.79 -15.87 18.51
C LEU A 76 2.13 -15.73 20.01
N ALA A 77 3.39 -15.44 20.34
CA ALA A 77 3.80 -15.24 21.71
C ALA A 77 3.07 -14.04 22.32
N GLU A 78 2.43 -14.26 23.47
CA GLU A 78 1.80 -13.19 24.23
C GLU A 78 2.87 -12.23 24.78
N THR A 79 2.58 -10.94 24.78
CA THR A 79 3.46 -9.95 25.42
C THR A 79 3.42 -10.09 26.94
N VAL A 80 4.53 -9.77 27.62
CA VAL A 80 4.65 -9.90 29.08
C VAL A 80 3.57 -9.11 29.83
N ASP A 81 3.21 -7.92 29.34
CA ASP A 81 2.15 -7.08 29.94
C ASP A 81 0.77 -7.74 29.82
N MET A 82 0.43 -8.33 28.67
CA MET A 82 -0.83 -9.07 28.49
C MET A 82 -0.89 -10.31 29.38
N ALA A 83 0.21 -11.06 29.47
CA ALA A 83 0.30 -12.23 30.33
C ALA A 83 0.09 -11.86 31.82
N GLN A 84 0.66 -10.73 32.25
CA GLN A 84 0.49 -10.24 33.62
C GLN A 84 -0.96 -9.79 33.87
N ARG A 85 -1.54 -8.98 32.99
CA ARG A 85 -2.95 -8.55 33.13
C ARG A 85 -3.91 -9.72 33.15
N ARG A 86 -3.67 -10.74 32.32
CA ARG A 86 -4.44 -11.98 32.31
C ARG A 86 -4.34 -12.69 33.65
N LYS A 87 -3.14 -12.79 34.23
CA LYS A 87 -2.93 -13.38 35.56
C LYS A 87 -3.67 -12.62 36.65
N ASP A 88 -3.53 -11.29 36.69
CA ASP A 88 -4.17 -10.44 37.71
C ASP A 88 -5.70 -10.52 37.65
N THR A 89 -6.25 -10.54 36.42
CA THR A 89 -7.69 -10.71 36.20
C THR A 89 -8.17 -12.06 36.69
N LEU A 90 -7.39 -13.11 36.47
CA LEU A 90 -7.71 -14.48 36.87
C LEU A 90 -7.65 -14.66 38.39
N GLU A 91 -6.70 -14.00 39.06
CA GLU A 91 -6.63 -13.93 40.52
C GLU A 91 -7.83 -13.17 41.11
N THR A 92 -8.17 -12.03 40.52
CA THR A 92 -9.36 -11.26 40.93
C THR A 92 -10.65 -12.06 40.76
N MET A 93 -10.79 -12.78 39.64
CA MET A 93 -11.94 -13.65 39.38
C MET A 93 -12.08 -14.76 40.44
N LYS A 94 -10.96 -15.39 40.83
CA LYS A 94 -10.96 -16.42 41.88
C LYS A 94 -11.43 -15.85 43.22
N ALA A 95 -10.87 -14.70 43.61
CA ALA A 95 -11.26 -14.02 44.86
C ALA A 95 -12.76 -13.65 44.87
N LEU A 96 -13.30 -13.17 43.74
CA LEU A 96 -14.71 -12.86 43.62
C LEU A 96 -15.61 -14.09 43.70
N ASN A 97 -15.20 -15.23 43.11
CA ASN A 97 -15.94 -16.49 43.21
C ASN A 97 -15.95 -17.01 44.65
N GLU A 98 -14.81 -16.96 45.35
CA GLU A 98 -14.73 -17.34 46.77
C GLU A 98 -15.63 -16.44 47.64
N ALA A 99 -15.58 -15.13 47.42
CA ALA A 99 -16.46 -14.19 48.11
C ALA A 99 -17.95 -14.50 47.86
N SER A 100 -18.32 -14.88 46.63
CA SER A 100 -19.69 -15.28 46.29
C SER A 100 -20.13 -16.56 47.00
N LEU A 101 -19.22 -17.52 47.20
CA LEU A 101 -19.51 -18.74 47.96
C LEU A 101 -19.76 -18.41 49.43
N ILE A 102 -18.89 -17.61 50.04
CA ILE A 102 -19.03 -17.16 51.43
C ILE A 102 -20.36 -16.42 51.63
N ILE A 103 -20.75 -15.54 50.71
CA ILE A 103 -22.04 -14.83 50.79
C ILE A 103 -23.22 -15.82 50.74
N SER A 104 -23.11 -16.87 49.93
CA SER A 104 -24.14 -17.93 49.86
C SER A 104 -24.24 -18.72 51.17
N GLU A 105 -23.11 -19.11 51.75
CA GLU A 105 -23.05 -19.81 53.05
C GLU A 105 -23.65 -18.95 54.19
N VAL A 106 -23.31 -17.67 54.25
CA VAL A 106 -23.89 -16.75 55.26
C VAL A 106 -25.41 -16.65 55.09
N ARG A 107 -25.91 -16.56 53.85
CA ARG A 107 -27.36 -16.52 53.59
C ARG A 107 -28.05 -17.78 54.11
N GLU A 108 -27.46 -18.96 53.92
CA GLU A 108 -27.99 -20.22 54.44
C GLU A 108 -28.00 -20.26 55.98
N THR A 109 -26.95 -19.75 56.65
CA THR A 109 -26.93 -19.69 58.11
C THR A 109 -27.94 -18.70 58.72
N GLN A 110 -28.34 -17.65 57.99
CA GLN A 110 -29.36 -16.69 58.42
C GLN A 110 -30.81 -17.21 58.24
N LEU A 111 -30.99 -18.33 57.52
CA LEU A 111 -32.28 -18.98 57.29
C LEU A 111 -32.65 -20.01 58.37
N TRP A 112 -31.73 -20.28 59.32
CA TRP A 112 -31.92 -21.18 60.47
C TRP A 112 -32.18 -20.43 61.77
#